data_AF-A0A817LN11-F1
#
_entry.id   AF-A0A817LN11-F1
#
_cell.length_a   1.000
_cell.length_b   1.000
_cell.length_c   1.000
_cell.angle_alpha   90.00
_cell.angle_beta   90.00
_cell.angle_gamma   90.00
#
_symmetry.space_group_name_H-M   'P 1'
#
loop_
_entity.id
_entity.type
_entity.pdbx_description
1 polymer ?
#
loop_
_entity_poly.entity_id
_entity_poly.type
_entity_poly.pdbx_seq_one_letter_code
_entity_poly.pdbx_strand_id
1 'polypeptide(L)'
;MFVKPLILFSLCILNILALTSVKVPKYLAIYYGWPSLVENSQGNVIAASNWFGQFDVIVFGDGIWKTTHGDHVKTQAIAKNLTSRGKKVFGYVDLGVTTQNLNTNQMQQAVTGWLATGANGIFWDDAGYDYGVTRKRQSDMIQYCHLNKMNVIMNAWNPDDVFAGTNVALNSNDTYLLESYLVSNGNYLSLTDWKIKADKCAKYQKFLNVKMTCLSTPNTNDQFTQAWFGTAMYNFDYFQATEITYSSSNNKLAFTPNPISNGNYLSLTDWKIKADKCAKYQKLSGVKMACLSTPNTNDQFTQAWFGTAMYNFDYFQATEITYSSSNNTLAFTPNPSSSYGSFWQSDLISSNATINSFSRSTKSWILKIAGDGASWSYGTFTANG
;
A
#
# COMPACT_ATOMS: atom_id res chain seq x y z
N MET A 1 -9.44 64.80 17.15
CA MET A 1 -9.63 63.93 15.98
C MET A 1 -8.40 63.03 15.89
N PHE A 2 -8.41 61.89 16.58
CA PHE A 2 -7.28 60.95 16.64
C PHE A 2 -7.63 59.71 15.80
N VAL A 3 -6.94 59.53 14.68
CA VAL A 3 -7.02 58.32 13.87
C VAL A 3 -6.04 57.31 14.45
N LYS A 4 -6.56 56.21 15.04
CA LYS A 4 -5.74 55.06 15.42
C LYS A 4 -5.46 54.22 14.16
N PRO A 5 -4.21 53.81 13.89
CA PRO A 5 -3.94 52.82 12.87
C PRO A 5 -4.35 51.43 13.39
N LEU A 6 -5.30 50.81 12.71
CA LEU A 6 -5.67 49.42 12.92
C LEU A 6 -4.57 48.54 12.30
N ILE A 7 -3.60 48.11 13.11
CA ILE A 7 -2.64 47.09 12.69
C ILE A 7 -3.40 45.75 12.68
N LEU A 8 -3.81 45.30 11.50
CA LEU A 8 -4.21 43.91 11.28
C LEU A 8 -2.96 43.04 11.42
N PHE A 9 -2.72 42.50 12.61
CA PHE A 9 -1.88 41.32 12.74
C PHE A 9 -2.65 40.15 12.12
N SER A 10 -2.36 39.85 10.86
CA SER A 10 -2.72 38.57 10.26
C SER A 10 -1.94 37.50 11.02
N LEU A 11 -2.58 36.87 12.01
CA LEU A 11 -2.10 35.64 12.62
C LEU A 11 -2.14 34.57 11.52
N CYS A 12 -1.06 34.47 10.74
CA CYS A 12 -0.73 33.24 10.05
C CYS A 12 -0.47 32.20 11.15
N ILE A 13 -1.54 31.55 11.61
CA ILE A 13 -1.45 30.29 12.34
C ILE A 13 -0.84 29.32 11.32
N LEU A 14 0.50 29.23 11.32
CA LEU A 14 1.20 28.08 10.80
C LEU A 14 0.65 26.90 11.60
N ASN A 15 -0.34 26.22 11.03
CA ASN A 15 -0.65 24.86 11.40
C ASN A 15 0.67 24.08 11.23
N ILE A 16 1.38 23.91 12.34
CA ILE A 16 2.43 22.91 12.46
C ILE A 16 1.68 21.59 12.36
N LEU A 17 1.43 21.15 11.13
CA LEU A 17 1.10 19.76 10.88
C LEU A 17 2.24 18.97 11.51
N ALA A 18 1.91 18.18 12.53
CA ALA A 18 2.83 17.25 13.14
C ALA A 18 3.47 16.47 11.98
N LEU A 19 4.78 16.65 11.81
CA LEU A 19 5.57 15.84 10.90
C LEU A 19 5.46 14.41 11.41
N THR A 20 4.67 13.59 10.72
CA THR A 20 4.39 12.23 11.18
C THR A 20 5.54 11.33 10.76
N SER A 21 6.17 10.67 11.74
CA SER A 21 7.07 9.56 11.50
C SER A 21 6.40 8.51 10.61
N VAL A 22 7.19 7.84 9.76
CA VAL A 22 6.67 6.76 8.94
C VAL A 22 6.31 5.57 9.82
N LYS A 23 5.11 5.05 9.62
CA LYS A 23 4.62 3.85 10.28
C LYS A 23 5.05 2.62 9.49
N VAL A 24 5.73 1.69 10.16
CA VAL A 24 5.94 0.33 9.63
C VAL A 24 4.56 -0.37 9.63
N PRO A 25 4.03 -0.78 8.47
CA PRO A 25 2.75 -1.47 8.41
C PRO A 25 2.83 -2.80 9.19
N LYS A 26 1.77 -3.09 9.92
CA LYS A 26 1.56 -4.38 10.59
C LYS A 26 1.13 -5.44 9.57
N TYR A 27 1.21 -6.70 9.95
CA TYR A 27 0.95 -7.80 9.02
C TYR A 27 -0.53 -8.19 8.99
N LEU A 28 -1.12 -8.19 7.78
CA LEU A 28 -2.45 -8.76 7.49
C LEU A 28 -2.28 -10.15 6.84
N ALA A 29 -3.18 -11.08 7.17
CA ALA A 29 -3.38 -12.33 6.43
C ALA A 29 -4.86 -12.51 6.09
N ILE A 30 -5.21 -12.42 4.81
CA ILE A 30 -6.45 -12.93 4.24
C ILE A 30 -6.17 -14.31 3.69
N TYR A 31 -6.90 -15.31 4.21
CA TYR A 31 -6.70 -16.72 3.93
C TYR A 31 -8.04 -17.44 3.80
N TYR A 32 -8.35 -17.91 2.60
CA TYR A 32 -9.63 -18.55 2.25
C TYR A 32 -9.55 -20.07 2.13
N GLY A 33 -8.37 -20.66 2.34
CA GLY A 33 -8.20 -22.10 2.49
C GLY A 33 -8.75 -22.64 3.82
N TRP A 34 -8.54 -23.93 4.10
CA TRP A 34 -8.87 -24.51 5.40
C TRP A 34 -7.78 -24.13 6.42
N PRO A 35 -8.08 -23.34 7.48
CA PRO A 35 -7.05 -22.84 8.40
C PRO A 35 -6.14 -23.94 8.96
N SER A 36 -6.68 -25.13 9.21
CA SER A 36 -5.87 -26.25 9.73
C SER A 36 -4.87 -26.85 8.73
N LEU A 37 -4.96 -26.50 7.45
CA LEU A 37 -4.10 -27.00 6.37
C LEU A 37 -3.02 -26.00 5.93
N VAL A 38 -3.02 -24.78 6.48
CA VAL A 38 -2.06 -23.72 6.13
C VAL A 38 -0.63 -24.23 6.13
N GLU A 39 0.11 -23.95 5.05
CA GLU A 39 1.51 -24.32 4.90
C GLU A 39 1.83 -25.77 5.30
N ASN A 40 0.99 -26.71 4.83
CA ASN A 40 1.12 -28.14 5.11
C ASN A 40 1.02 -28.49 6.61
N SER A 41 0.22 -27.75 7.38
CA SER A 41 -0.02 -28.07 8.79
C SER A 41 -0.78 -29.40 9.00
N GLN A 42 -1.34 -30.01 7.95
CA GLN A 42 -1.96 -31.35 7.98
C GLN A 42 -3.04 -31.53 9.06
N GLY A 43 -3.78 -30.47 9.39
CA GLY A 43 -4.80 -30.51 10.44
C GLY A 43 -4.28 -30.25 11.85
N ASN A 44 -2.96 -30.04 12.02
CA ASN A 44 -2.35 -29.73 13.31
C ASN A 44 -2.66 -28.27 13.70
N VAL A 45 -3.53 -28.11 14.70
CA VAL A 45 -3.97 -26.81 15.23
C VAL A 45 -2.81 -25.95 15.73
N ILE A 46 -1.80 -26.53 16.39
CA ILE A 46 -0.67 -25.77 16.93
C ILE A 46 0.23 -25.28 15.80
N ALA A 47 0.54 -26.15 14.83
CA ALA A 47 1.33 -25.76 13.66
C ALA A 47 0.65 -24.64 12.88
N ALA A 48 -0.66 -24.76 12.62
CA ALA A 48 -1.44 -23.72 11.95
C ALA A 48 -1.47 -22.41 12.75
N SER A 49 -1.67 -22.49 14.07
CA SER A 49 -1.65 -21.31 14.96
C SER A 49 -0.30 -20.60 14.96
N ASN A 50 0.80 -21.33 14.80
CA ASN A 50 2.14 -20.74 14.72
C ASN A 50 2.35 -20.01 13.39
N TRP A 51 1.89 -20.57 12.28
CA TRP A 51 1.94 -19.91 10.97
C TRP A 51 1.16 -18.59 10.97
N PHE A 52 -0.10 -18.62 11.39
CA PHE A 52 -0.92 -17.41 11.50
C PHE A 52 -0.43 -16.43 12.58
N GLY A 53 0.28 -16.92 13.59
CA GLY A 53 0.81 -16.12 14.70
C GLY A 53 1.85 -15.07 14.28
N GLN A 54 2.35 -15.13 13.05
CA GLN A 54 3.23 -14.13 12.45
C GLN A 54 2.49 -12.84 12.07
N PHE A 55 1.17 -12.94 11.86
CA PHE A 55 0.32 -11.82 11.45
C PHE A 55 -0.32 -11.12 12.65
N ASP A 56 -0.72 -9.87 12.48
CA ASP A 56 -1.40 -9.08 13.51
C ASP A 56 -2.93 -9.13 13.36
N VAL A 57 -3.38 -9.19 12.11
CA VAL A 57 -4.79 -9.32 11.71
C VAL A 57 -4.90 -10.50 10.74
N ILE A 58 -5.86 -11.38 10.98
CA ILE A 58 -6.11 -12.58 10.19
C ILE A 58 -7.59 -12.60 9.79
N VAL A 59 -7.89 -12.83 8.52
CA VAL A 59 -9.24 -13.02 7.97
C VAL A 59 -9.34 -14.46 7.45
N PHE A 60 -10.33 -15.20 7.95
CA PHE A 60 -10.63 -16.55 7.47
C PHE A 60 -11.82 -16.56 6.51
N GLY A 61 -11.77 -17.46 5.53
CA GLY A 61 -12.75 -17.57 4.45
C GLY A 61 -14.17 -17.93 4.88
N ASP A 62 -15.11 -17.70 3.95
CA ASP A 62 -16.56 -17.82 4.19
C ASP A 62 -16.99 -19.21 4.69
N GLY A 63 -18.08 -19.25 5.46
CA GLY A 63 -18.80 -20.47 5.81
C GLY A 63 -18.10 -21.39 6.82
N ILE A 64 -16.82 -21.18 7.14
CA ILE A 64 -16.05 -22.01 8.09
C ILE A 64 -16.65 -21.95 9.51
N TRP A 65 -17.34 -20.86 9.84
CA TRP A 65 -18.07 -20.71 11.10
C TRP A 65 -19.25 -21.68 11.26
N LYS A 66 -19.74 -22.32 10.19
CA LYS A 66 -20.84 -23.29 10.25
C LYS A 66 -20.34 -24.58 10.91
N THR A 67 -21.08 -25.10 11.88
CA THR A 67 -20.73 -26.35 12.60
C THR A 67 -20.63 -27.57 11.69
N THR A 68 -21.27 -27.52 10.52
CA THR A 68 -21.20 -28.57 9.49
C THR A 68 -19.95 -28.50 8.62
N HIS A 69 -19.15 -27.44 8.71
CA HIS A 69 -17.91 -27.31 7.95
C HIS A 69 -16.83 -28.24 8.53
N GLY A 70 -16.14 -29.00 7.67
CA GLY A 70 -15.16 -30.00 8.10
C GLY A 70 -13.99 -29.44 8.93
N ASP A 71 -13.66 -28.15 8.74
CA ASP A 71 -12.61 -27.46 9.49
C ASP A 71 -13.09 -26.62 10.68
N HIS A 72 -14.40 -26.61 10.97
CA HIS A 72 -15.01 -25.72 11.96
C HIS A 72 -14.34 -25.82 13.35
N VAL A 73 -14.28 -27.03 13.91
CA VAL A 73 -13.73 -27.29 15.25
C VAL A 73 -12.26 -26.88 15.33
N LYS A 74 -11.47 -27.18 14.29
CA LYS A 74 -10.06 -26.81 14.23
C LYS A 74 -9.88 -25.31 14.10
N THR A 75 -10.70 -24.65 13.28
CA THR A 75 -10.67 -23.19 13.11
C THR A 75 -11.01 -22.48 14.40
N GLN A 76 -12.02 -22.93 15.16
CA GLN A 76 -12.32 -22.39 16.48
C GLN A 76 -11.12 -22.51 17.44
N ALA A 77 -10.44 -23.66 17.46
CA ALA A 77 -9.25 -23.86 18.29
C ALA A 77 -8.08 -22.95 17.85
N ILE A 78 -7.85 -22.79 16.55
CA ILE A 78 -6.85 -21.88 15.98
C ILE A 78 -7.17 -20.42 16.35
N ALA A 79 -8.41 -19.98 16.14
CA ALA A 79 -8.84 -18.62 16.47
C ALA A 79 -8.67 -18.31 17.96
N LYS A 80 -9.01 -19.26 18.85
CA LYS A 80 -8.76 -19.13 20.29
C LYS A 80 -7.27 -18.98 20.62
N ASN A 81 -6.39 -19.78 20.02
CA ASN A 81 -4.95 -19.69 20.23
C ASN A 81 -4.37 -18.34 19.74
N LEU A 82 -4.86 -17.83 18.62
CA LEU A 82 -4.44 -16.56 18.05
C LEU A 82 -4.88 -15.38 18.92
N THR A 83 -6.16 -15.37 19.33
CA THR A 83 -6.70 -14.31 20.18
C THR A 83 -6.09 -14.30 21.58
N SER A 84 -5.77 -15.46 22.17
CA SER A 84 -5.02 -15.53 23.44
C SER A 84 -3.59 -14.98 23.33
N ARG A 85 -3.04 -14.92 22.11
CA ARG A 85 -1.74 -14.30 21.80
C ARG A 85 -1.87 -12.82 21.39
N GLY A 86 -3.04 -12.22 21.57
CA GLY A 86 -3.30 -10.82 21.23
C GLY A 86 -3.45 -10.54 19.74
N LYS A 87 -3.61 -11.57 18.90
CA LYS A 87 -3.89 -11.41 17.46
C LYS A 87 -5.37 -11.13 17.23
N LYS A 88 -5.69 -10.47 16.12
CA LYS A 88 -7.07 -10.20 15.74
C LYS A 88 -7.54 -11.15 14.64
N VAL A 89 -8.64 -11.85 14.88
CA VAL A 89 -9.25 -12.77 13.93
C VAL A 89 -10.56 -12.17 13.41
N PHE A 90 -10.75 -12.21 12.10
CA PHE A 90 -11.94 -11.75 11.41
C PHE A 90 -12.51 -12.88 10.56
N GLY A 91 -13.83 -12.91 10.47
CA GLY A 91 -14.54 -13.81 9.59
C GLY A 91 -14.97 -13.12 8.31
N TYR A 92 -14.71 -13.72 7.15
CA TYR A 92 -15.28 -13.25 5.90
C TYR A 92 -16.80 -13.43 5.88
N VAL A 93 -17.51 -12.41 5.41
CA VAL A 93 -18.92 -12.47 5.03
C VAL A 93 -19.15 -11.52 3.85
N ASP A 94 -19.87 -11.98 2.83
CA ASP A 94 -20.29 -11.17 1.69
C ASP A 94 -21.41 -10.19 2.10
N LEU A 95 -21.23 -8.89 1.79
CA LEU A 95 -22.25 -7.85 1.99
C LEU A 95 -23.02 -7.52 0.71
N GLY A 96 -22.53 -7.94 -0.45
CA GLY A 96 -23.06 -7.61 -1.77
C GLY A 96 -24.50 -8.09 -1.99
N VAL A 97 -25.20 -7.37 -2.86
CA VAL A 97 -26.56 -7.69 -3.33
C VAL A 97 -26.52 -8.38 -4.70
N THR A 98 -25.51 -8.07 -5.51
CA THR A 98 -25.30 -8.69 -6.83
C THR A 98 -24.39 -9.92 -6.79
N THR A 99 -23.96 -10.34 -5.60
CA THR A 99 -23.10 -11.50 -5.34
C THR A 99 -23.87 -12.56 -4.56
N GLN A 100 -23.52 -12.89 -3.30
CA GLN A 100 -24.28 -13.89 -2.53
C GLN A 100 -25.69 -13.43 -2.15
N ASN A 101 -25.92 -12.11 -2.08
CA ASN A 101 -27.22 -11.51 -1.76
C ASN A 101 -27.86 -12.05 -0.47
N LEU A 102 -27.04 -12.18 0.59
CA LEU A 102 -27.52 -12.65 1.88
C LEU A 102 -28.59 -11.70 2.43
N ASN A 103 -29.70 -12.25 2.93
CA ASN A 103 -30.67 -11.45 3.66
C ASN A 103 -30.14 -11.07 5.06
N THR A 104 -30.81 -10.13 5.73
CA THR A 104 -30.41 -9.64 7.05
C THR A 104 -30.20 -10.75 8.08
N ASN A 105 -31.09 -11.74 8.12
CA ASN A 105 -30.99 -12.84 9.08
C ASN A 105 -29.78 -13.74 8.80
N GLN A 106 -29.48 -14.02 7.53
CA GLN A 106 -28.31 -14.80 7.13
C GLN A 106 -27.00 -14.09 7.49
N MET A 107 -26.92 -12.79 7.24
CA MET A 107 -25.75 -11.99 7.65
C MET A 107 -25.58 -11.98 9.16
N GLN A 108 -26.66 -11.73 9.92
CA GLN A 108 -26.62 -11.76 11.38
C GLN A 108 -26.23 -13.14 11.93
N GLN A 109 -26.71 -14.22 11.30
CA GLN A 109 -26.30 -15.59 11.63
C GLN A 109 -24.80 -15.78 11.41
N ALA A 110 -24.25 -15.32 10.28
CA ALA A 110 -22.82 -15.39 10.02
C ALA A 110 -21.99 -14.63 11.06
N VAL A 111 -22.43 -13.42 11.45
CA VAL A 111 -21.78 -12.65 12.53
C VAL A 111 -21.77 -13.43 13.84
N THR A 112 -22.92 -14.00 14.25
CA THR A 112 -23.00 -14.78 15.49
C THR A 112 -22.20 -16.08 15.42
N GLY A 113 -22.12 -16.71 14.26
CA GLY A 113 -21.30 -17.89 14.01
C GLY A 113 -19.81 -17.57 14.20
N TRP A 114 -19.33 -16.51 13.56
CA TRP A 114 -17.95 -16.07 13.73
C TRP A 114 -17.63 -15.64 15.16
N LEU A 115 -18.55 -14.95 15.85
CA LEU A 115 -18.41 -14.66 17.27
C LEU A 115 -18.21 -15.94 18.10
N ALA A 116 -19.02 -16.98 17.84
CA ALA A 116 -18.92 -18.28 18.51
C ALA A 116 -17.62 -19.04 18.20
N THR A 117 -16.98 -18.79 17.06
CA THR A 117 -15.62 -19.31 16.77
C THR A 117 -14.52 -18.58 17.55
N GLY A 118 -14.83 -17.45 18.20
CA GLY A 118 -13.87 -16.60 18.90
C GLY A 118 -13.26 -15.50 18.03
N ALA A 119 -13.88 -15.15 16.90
CA ALA A 119 -13.44 -14.02 16.08
C ALA A 119 -13.65 -12.69 16.81
N ASN A 120 -12.79 -11.71 16.53
CA ASN A 120 -12.87 -10.34 17.03
C ASN A 120 -13.67 -9.41 16.12
N GLY A 121 -14.01 -9.86 14.91
CA GLY A 121 -14.64 -9.00 13.92
C GLY A 121 -15.10 -9.71 12.66
N ILE A 122 -15.71 -8.93 11.78
CA ILE A 122 -16.18 -9.36 10.46
C ILE A 122 -15.46 -8.57 9.37
N PHE A 123 -15.03 -9.28 8.34
CA PHE A 123 -14.60 -8.73 7.07
C PHE A 123 -15.80 -8.76 6.12
N TRP A 124 -16.37 -7.59 5.87
CA TRP A 124 -17.48 -7.41 4.92
C TRP A 124 -16.90 -7.15 3.52
N ASP A 125 -17.01 -8.15 2.67
CA ASP A 125 -16.61 -8.04 1.27
C ASP A 125 -17.73 -7.47 0.40
N ASP A 126 -17.38 -7.02 -0.80
CA ASP A 126 -18.31 -6.48 -1.80
C ASP A 126 -19.23 -5.39 -1.22
N ALA A 127 -18.68 -4.54 -0.35
CA ALA A 127 -19.45 -3.55 0.40
C ALA A 127 -19.77 -2.27 -0.37
N GLY A 128 -19.34 -2.17 -1.63
CA GLY A 128 -19.50 -1.00 -2.49
C GLY A 128 -20.90 -0.88 -3.10
N TYR A 129 -21.24 0.33 -3.57
CA TYR A 129 -22.53 0.59 -4.22
C TYR A 129 -22.63 -0.09 -5.59
N ASP A 130 -21.49 -0.36 -6.22
CA ASP A 130 -21.36 -1.16 -7.43
C ASP A 130 -21.83 -2.61 -7.28
N TYR A 131 -21.89 -3.12 -6.05
CA TYR A 131 -22.48 -4.42 -5.71
C TYR A 131 -23.94 -4.33 -5.25
N GLY A 132 -24.60 -3.19 -5.50
CA GLY A 132 -25.99 -2.93 -5.08
C GLY A 132 -26.17 -2.74 -3.58
N VAL A 133 -25.08 -2.63 -2.81
CA VAL A 133 -25.14 -2.37 -1.38
C VAL A 133 -25.64 -0.94 -1.14
N THR A 134 -26.51 -0.75 -0.15
CA THR A 134 -26.98 0.59 0.25
C THR A 134 -26.27 1.06 1.50
N ARG A 135 -26.22 2.38 1.72
CA ARG A 135 -25.75 2.97 2.98
C ARG A 135 -26.46 2.38 4.21
N LYS A 136 -27.78 2.11 4.08
CA LYS A 136 -28.56 1.50 5.15
C LYS A 136 -28.06 0.08 5.45
N ARG A 137 -27.85 -0.75 4.43
CA ARG A 137 -27.32 -2.12 4.59
C ARG A 137 -25.95 -2.14 5.24
N GLN A 138 -25.03 -1.26 4.81
CA GLN A 138 -23.73 -1.08 5.48
C GLN A 138 -23.91 -0.72 6.95
N SER A 139 -24.70 0.32 7.24
CA SER A 139 -24.86 0.86 8.60
C SER A 139 -25.52 -0.15 9.54
N ASP A 140 -26.57 -0.83 9.09
CA ASP A 140 -27.27 -1.86 9.88
C ASP A 140 -26.31 -2.99 10.29
N MET A 141 -25.46 -3.47 9.36
CA MET A 141 -24.54 -4.58 9.64
C MET A 141 -23.32 -4.15 10.44
N ILE A 142 -22.79 -2.94 10.24
CA ILE A 142 -21.76 -2.36 11.10
C ILE A 142 -22.28 -2.23 12.53
N GLN A 143 -23.47 -1.66 12.71
CA GLN A 143 -24.07 -1.49 14.03
C GLN A 143 -24.34 -2.84 14.70
N TYR A 144 -24.79 -3.85 13.95
CA TYR A 144 -24.98 -5.20 14.48
C TYR A 144 -23.66 -5.81 14.97
N CYS A 145 -22.55 -5.61 14.24
CA CYS A 145 -21.23 -6.04 14.69
C CYS A 145 -20.82 -5.31 15.98
N HIS A 146 -20.95 -3.98 16.04
CA HIS A 146 -20.58 -3.19 17.22
C HIS A 146 -21.41 -3.54 18.45
N LEU A 147 -22.72 -3.81 18.31
CA LEU A 147 -23.58 -4.30 19.40
C LEU A 147 -23.10 -5.65 19.96
N ASN A 148 -22.51 -6.49 19.10
CA ASN A 148 -21.88 -7.76 19.48
C ASN A 148 -20.39 -7.60 19.88
N LYS A 149 -19.90 -6.36 20.06
CA LYS A 149 -18.50 -6.04 20.39
C LYS A 149 -17.49 -6.56 19.36
N MET A 150 -17.92 -6.70 18.10
CA MET A 150 -17.11 -7.11 16.97
C MET A 150 -16.70 -5.88 16.15
N ASN A 151 -15.43 -5.81 15.76
CA ASN A 151 -14.93 -4.77 14.85
C ASN A 151 -15.22 -5.15 13.40
N VAL A 152 -15.11 -4.18 12.50
CA VAL A 152 -15.36 -4.38 11.07
C VAL A 152 -14.11 -4.08 10.23
N ILE A 153 -13.92 -4.88 9.19
CA ILE A 153 -13.13 -4.52 8.01
C ILE A 153 -14.10 -4.39 6.83
N MET A 154 -14.13 -3.25 6.15
CA MET A 154 -14.95 -3.04 4.95
C MET A 154 -14.06 -3.14 3.70
N ASN A 155 -14.46 -3.91 2.69
CA ASN A 155 -13.82 -3.93 1.38
C ASN A 155 -14.77 -3.41 0.30
N ALA A 156 -14.32 -2.44 -0.49
CA ALA A 156 -15.06 -1.90 -1.62
C ALA A 156 -14.10 -1.31 -2.66
N TRP A 157 -14.48 -1.29 -3.93
CA TRP A 157 -13.64 -0.73 -4.99
C TRP A 157 -13.43 0.78 -4.81
N ASN A 158 -14.50 1.52 -4.51
CA ASN A 158 -14.49 2.96 -4.29
C ASN A 158 -14.62 3.30 -2.79
N PRO A 159 -13.62 3.97 -2.18
CA PRO A 159 -13.69 4.37 -0.76
C PRO A 159 -14.88 5.28 -0.42
N ASP A 160 -15.37 6.08 -1.38
CA ASP A 160 -16.50 6.98 -1.13
C ASP A 160 -17.80 6.22 -0.85
N ASP A 161 -17.96 5.01 -1.38
CA ASP A 161 -19.15 4.18 -1.15
C ASP A 161 -19.27 3.79 0.34
N VAL A 162 -18.14 3.75 1.05
CA VAL A 162 -18.06 3.46 2.49
C VAL A 162 -17.98 4.74 3.33
N PHE A 163 -17.25 5.76 2.88
CA PHE A 163 -16.90 6.91 3.73
C PHE A 163 -17.56 8.24 3.38
N ALA A 164 -18.14 8.40 2.19
CA ALA A 164 -18.75 9.68 1.84
C ALA A 164 -20.06 9.90 2.62
N GLY A 165 -20.36 11.17 2.89
CA GLY A 165 -21.57 11.61 3.60
C GLY A 165 -21.39 11.73 5.12
N THR A 166 -22.51 11.98 5.82
CA THR A 166 -22.51 12.29 7.26
C THR A 166 -22.88 11.08 8.14
N ASN A 167 -23.34 9.98 7.55
CA ASN A 167 -23.84 8.80 8.26
C ASN A 167 -22.85 7.62 8.15
N VAL A 168 -21.58 7.89 8.42
CA VAL A 168 -20.54 6.84 8.43
C VAL A 168 -20.59 6.13 9.79
N ALA A 169 -20.92 4.84 9.79
CA ALA A 169 -21.05 4.06 11.02
C ALA A 169 -19.70 3.52 11.55
N LEU A 170 -18.62 3.59 10.76
CA LEU A 170 -17.30 3.12 11.15
C LEU A 170 -16.68 4.02 12.24
N ASN A 171 -15.97 3.41 13.17
CA ASN A 171 -15.24 4.08 14.24
C ASN A 171 -13.75 3.72 14.25
N SER A 172 -12.99 4.23 15.22
CA SER A 172 -11.54 4.06 15.27
C SER A 172 -11.04 2.63 15.48
N ASN A 173 -11.92 1.70 15.84
CA ASN A 173 -11.60 0.29 15.95
C ASN A 173 -11.70 -0.44 14.62
N ASP A 174 -12.47 0.09 13.68
CA ASP A 174 -12.72 -0.49 12.37
C ASP A 174 -11.61 -0.18 11.37
N THR A 175 -11.62 -0.92 10.27
CA THR A 175 -10.61 -0.87 9.21
C THR A 175 -11.30 -0.82 7.85
N TYR A 176 -10.65 -0.22 6.86
CA TYR A 176 -11.03 -0.33 5.44
C TYR A 176 -9.89 -0.96 4.64
N LEU A 177 -10.24 -1.89 3.77
CA LEU A 177 -9.31 -2.57 2.87
C LEU A 177 -9.23 -1.83 1.54
N LEU A 178 -8.00 -1.49 1.15
CA LEU A 178 -7.65 -1.01 -0.18
C LEU A 178 -7.18 -2.21 -1.01
N GLU A 179 -8.04 -2.66 -1.92
CA GLU A 179 -7.75 -3.74 -2.86
C GLU A 179 -8.10 -3.33 -4.31
N SER A 180 -7.30 -3.70 -5.31
CA SER A 180 -5.86 -3.99 -5.20
C SER A 180 -5.08 -2.71 -4.88
N TYR A 181 -4.02 -2.80 -4.09
CA TYR A 181 -3.17 -1.65 -3.74
C TYR A 181 -1.85 -1.68 -4.52
N LEU A 182 -1.66 -0.71 -5.42
CA LEU A 182 -0.49 -0.51 -6.29
C LEU A 182 -0.18 -1.64 -7.30
N VAL A 183 -0.33 -2.90 -6.91
CA VAL A 183 -0.03 -4.09 -7.73
C VAL A 183 -1.22 -5.04 -7.71
N SER A 184 -1.69 -5.41 -8.89
CA SER A 184 -2.80 -6.34 -9.11
C SER A 184 -2.41 -7.39 -10.15
N ASN A 185 -2.57 -8.67 -9.81
CA ASN A 185 -2.18 -9.83 -10.60
C ASN A 185 -0.79 -9.68 -11.26
N GLY A 186 0.21 -9.28 -10.48
CA GLY A 186 1.57 -9.06 -10.96
C GLY A 186 1.77 -7.87 -11.90
N ASN A 187 0.80 -6.96 -12.00
CA ASN A 187 0.89 -5.74 -12.80
C ASN A 187 0.78 -4.51 -11.91
N TYR A 188 1.57 -3.47 -12.20
CA TYR A 188 1.39 -2.18 -11.55
C TYR A 188 0.09 -1.52 -12.03
N LEU A 189 -0.64 -0.93 -11.09
CA LEU A 189 -1.77 -0.07 -11.39
C LEU A 189 -1.26 1.28 -11.92
N SER A 190 -2.16 2.01 -12.59
CA SER A 190 -1.94 3.42 -12.91
C SER A 190 -1.53 4.20 -11.65
N LEU A 191 -0.35 4.83 -11.71
CA LEU A 191 0.19 5.57 -10.56
C LEU A 191 -0.75 6.71 -10.16
N THR A 192 -1.37 7.37 -11.13
CA THR A 192 -2.34 8.44 -10.90
C THR A 192 -3.58 7.92 -10.19
N ASP A 193 -4.18 6.83 -10.67
CA ASP A 193 -5.42 6.29 -10.10
C ASP A 193 -5.18 5.71 -8.70
N TRP A 194 -4.08 4.97 -8.54
CA TRP A 194 -3.64 4.50 -7.23
C TRP A 194 -3.44 5.67 -6.25
N LYS A 195 -2.75 6.73 -6.68
CA LYS A 195 -2.49 7.90 -5.83
C LYS A 195 -3.79 8.60 -5.44
N ILE A 196 -4.73 8.78 -6.37
CA ILE A 196 -6.04 9.37 -6.07
C ILE A 196 -6.79 8.53 -5.02
N LYS A 197 -6.81 7.20 -5.17
CA LYS A 197 -7.43 6.29 -4.18
C LYS A 197 -6.73 6.38 -2.82
N ALA A 198 -5.40 6.37 -2.79
CA ALA A 198 -4.62 6.42 -1.56
C ALA A 198 -4.76 7.78 -0.83
N ASP A 199 -4.67 8.91 -1.54
CA ASP A 199 -4.87 10.26 -0.97
C ASP A 199 -6.27 10.40 -0.35
N LYS A 200 -7.30 9.84 -1.01
CA LYS A 200 -8.67 9.81 -0.52
C LYS A 200 -8.78 8.98 0.77
N CYS A 201 -8.21 7.79 0.81
CA CYS A 201 -8.18 6.97 2.02
C CYS A 201 -7.41 7.64 3.17
N ALA A 202 -6.26 8.26 2.90
CA ALA A 202 -5.49 8.98 3.92
C ALA A 202 -6.28 10.16 4.52
N LYS A 203 -7.08 10.86 3.70
CA LYS A 203 -8.01 11.89 4.19
C LYS A 203 -9.07 11.30 5.12
N TYR A 204 -9.70 10.18 4.74
CA TYR A 204 -10.70 9.52 5.59
C TYR A 204 -10.12 8.95 6.88
N GLN A 205 -8.93 8.32 6.81
CA GLN A 205 -8.18 7.85 7.97
C GLN A 205 -7.99 8.98 8.99
N LYS A 206 -7.55 10.15 8.53
CA LYS A 206 -7.34 11.32 9.39
C LYS A 206 -8.65 11.91 9.95
N PHE A 207 -9.70 11.95 9.14
CA PHE A 207 -10.97 12.57 9.53
C PHE A 207 -11.81 11.70 10.49
N LEU A 208 -11.84 10.39 10.25
CA LEU A 208 -12.69 9.44 10.96
C LEU A 208 -11.93 8.59 11.99
N ASN A 209 -10.59 8.67 11.99
CA ASN A 209 -9.70 7.85 12.81
C ASN A 209 -9.86 6.33 12.57
N VAL A 210 -10.42 5.93 11.42
CA VAL A 210 -10.51 4.55 10.96
C VAL A 210 -9.14 4.03 10.52
N LYS A 211 -8.91 2.73 10.62
CA LYS A 211 -7.65 2.12 10.16
C LYS A 211 -7.69 1.82 8.67
N MET A 212 -6.51 1.78 8.04
CA MET A 212 -6.38 1.40 6.62
C MET A 212 -5.52 0.15 6.48
N THR A 213 -5.99 -0.82 5.71
CA THR A 213 -5.19 -2.00 5.32
C THR A 213 -5.06 -2.07 3.82
N CYS A 214 -3.92 -2.53 3.33
CA CYS A 214 -3.62 -2.63 1.91
C CYS A 214 -3.33 -4.07 1.52
N LEU A 215 -3.84 -4.48 0.36
CA LEU A 215 -3.63 -5.81 -0.18
C LEU A 215 -3.15 -5.72 -1.62
N SER A 216 -2.10 -6.46 -1.92
CA SER A 216 -1.49 -6.52 -3.25
C SER A 216 -1.25 -7.96 -3.66
N THR A 217 -1.23 -8.23 -4.96
CA THR A 217 -0.90 -9.54 -5.50
C THR A 217 0.32 -9.47 -6.43
N PRO A 218 1.54 -9.35 -5.88
CA PRO A 218 2.76 -9.22 -6.65
C PRO A 218 3.27 -10.57 -7.19
N ASN A 219 3.99 -10.52 -8.31
CA ASN A 219 4.75 -11.65 -8.86
C ASN A 219 6.27 -11.50 -8.62
N THR A 220 6.74 -10.34 -8.18
CA THR A 220 8.17 -10.06 -7.93
C THR A 220 8.40 -9.39 -6.57
N ASN A 221 9.64 -9.49 -6.07
CA ASN A 221 10.05 -8.82 -4.83
C ASN A 221 10.00 -7.28 -4.96
N ASP A 222 10.28 -6.73 -6.15
CA ASP A 222 10.23 -5.29 -6.39
C ASP A 222 8.80 -4.76 -6.26
N GLN A 223 7.83 -5.52 -6.78
CA GLN A 223 6.40 -5.21 -6.68
C GLN A 223 5.92 -5.27 -5.23
N PHE A 224 6.30 -6.32 -4.50
CA PHE A 224 6.06 -6.40 -3.06
C PHE A 224 6.61 -5.18 -2.33
N THR A 225 7.88 -4.87 -2.55
CA THR A 225 8.60 -3.82 -1.83
C THR A 225 7.99 -2.46 -2.07
N GLN A 226 7.55 -2.16 -3.29
CA GLN A 226 6.91 -0.89 -3.62
C GLN A 226 5.51 -0.77 -3.03
N ALA A 227 4.71 -1.83 -3.08
CA ALA A 227 3.38 -1.80 -2.48
C ALA A 227 3.47 -1.64 -0.95
N TRP A 228 4.43 -2.34 -0.33
CA TRP A 228 4.75 -2.17 1.08
C TRP A 228 5.20 -0.73 1.38
N PHE A 229 6.11 -0.16 0.57
CA PHE A 229 6.63 1.19 0.75
C PHE A 229 5.52 2.24 0.60
N GLY A 230 4.66 2.10 -0.40
CA GLY A 230 3.48 2.94 -0.56
C GLY A 230 2.59 2.89 0.68
N THR A 231 2.37 1.71 1.25
CA THR A 231 1.56 1.55 2.48
C THR A 231 2.19 2.29 3.66
N ALA A 232 3.51 2.13 3.85
CA ALA A 232 4.27 2.81 4.90
C ALA A 232 4.23 4.33 4.74
N MET A 233 4.44 4.84 3.53
CA MET A 233 4.51 6.27 3.23
C MET A 233 3.19 7.02 3.46
N TYR A 234 2.05 6.34 3.26
CA TYR A 234 0.72 6.86 3.61
C TYR A 234 0.36 6.68 5.10
N ASN A 235 1.23 6.05 5.91
CA ASN A 235 0.97 5.69 7.30
C ASN A 235 -0.27 4.79 7.48
N PHE A 236 -0.53 3.92 6.50
CA PHE A 236 -1.57 2.91 6.62
C PHE A 236 -1.16 1.81 7.61
N ASP A 237 -2.16 1.18 8.21
CA ASP A 237 -1.99 0.36 9.41
C ASP A 237 -1.43 -1.01 9.14
N TYR A 238 -1.90 -1.65 8.06
CA TYR A 238 -1.63 -3.05 7.76
C TYR A 238 -1.33 -3.27 6.28
N PHE A 239 -0.54 -4.31 5.99
CA PHE A 239 -0.21 -4.72 4.63
C PHE A 239 -0.22 -6.25 4.51
N GLN A 240 -0.68 -6.74 3.36
CA GLN A 240 -0.44 -8.11 2.91
C GLN A 240 -0.06 -8.10 1.43
N ALA A 241 0.87 -8.97 1.08
CA ALA A 241 1.04 -9.46 -0.28
C ALA A 241 0.64 -10.93 -0.33
N THR A 242 -0.13 -11.31 -1.33
CA THR A 242 -0.63 -12.69 -1.49
C THR A 242 -0.78 -13.07 -2.96
N GLU A 243 -1.17 -14.30 -3.22
CA GLU A 243 -1.55 -14.76 -4.56
C GLU A 243 -3.05 -14.54 -4.82
N ILE A 244 -3.46 -14.54 -6.09
CA ILE A 244 -4.79 -14.11 -6.56
C ILE A 244 -5.97 -14.96 -6.03
N THR A 245 -5.73 -16.16 -5.52
CA THR A 245 -6.74 -17.05 -4.96
C THR A 245 -6.83 -16.99 -3.43
N TYR A 246 -6.04 -16.13 -2.77
CA TYR A 246 -6.03 -15.94 -1.32
C TYR A 246 -5.92 -17.27 -0.54
N SER A 247 -5.05 -18.16 -1.01
CA SER A 247 -4.78 -19.49 -0.47
C SER A 247 -5.92 -20.51 -0.61
N SER A 248 -7.04 -20.17 -1.24
CA SER A 248 -8.21 -21.06 -1.36
C SER A 248 -7.91 -22.34 -2.14
N SER A 249 -6.97 -22.29 -3.08
CA SER A 249 -6.65 -23.40 -3.98
C SER A 249 -5.47 -24.27 -3.53
N ASN A 250 -4.61 -23.78 -2.64
CA ASN A 250 -3.30 -24.38 -2.37
C ASN A 250 -2.88 -24.39 -0.89
N ASN A 251 -3.66 -23.75 -0.01
CA ASN A 251 -3.34 -23.57 1.41
C ASN A 251 -1.99 -22.87 1.68
N LYS A 252 -1.45 -22.12 0.71
CA LYS A 252 -0.18 -21.38 0.80
C LYS A 252 -0.41 -19.94 1.24
N LEU A 253 0.23 -19.54 2.33
CA LEU A 253 0.14 -18.20 2.90
C LEU A 253 1.51 -17.52 2.81
N ALA A 254 1.62 -16.56 1.91
CA ALA A 254 2.84 -15.79 1.76
C ALA A 254 3.10 -14.95 3.02
N PHE A 255 4.32 -15.04 3.55
CA PHE A 255 4.83 -14.15 4.58
C PHE A 255 6.19 -13.60 4.14
N THR A 256 6.24 -12.30 3.89
CA THR A 256 7.47 -11.60 3.55
C THR A 256 7.80 -10.61 4.66
N PRO A 257 8.93 -10.76 5.37
CA PRO A 257 9.31 -9.86 6.45
C PRO A 257 9.60 -8.44 5.93
N ASN A 258 9.65 -7.48 6.85
CA ASN A 258 9.81 -6.06 6.55
C ASN A 258 11.07 -5.81 5.69
N PRO A 259 10.95 -5.20 4.49
CA PRO A 259 12.09 -5.00 3.60
C PRO A 259 13.13 -4.00 4.14
N ILE A 260 12.83 -3.22 5.17
CA ILE A 260 13.68 -2.13 5.68
C ILE A 260 14.65 -2.57 6.79
N SER A 261 14.58 -3.81 7.30
CA SER A 261 15.39 -4.26 8.47
C SER A 261 16.91 -4.31 8.25
N ASN A 262 17.41 -4.11 7.02
CA ASN A 262 18.80 -4.42 6.68
C ASN A 262 19.75 -3.20 6.67
N GLY A 263 19.34 -2.03 7.16
CA GLY A 263 20.21 -0.85 7.28
C GLY A 263 20.64 -0.20 5.95
N ASN A 264 20.13 -0.69 4.82
CA ASN A 264 20.50 -0.23 3.47
C ASN A 264 19.72 1.00 2.98
N TYR A 265 18.87 1.58 3.83
CA TYR A 265 18.01 2.72 3.49
C TYR A 265 18.25 3.86 4.46
N LEU A 266 18.25 5.10 3.96
CA LEU A 266 18.09 6.27 4.82
C LEU A 266 16.83 6.09 5.67
N SER A 267 16.81 6.65 6.88
CA SER A 267 15.61 6.66 7.73
C SER A 267 14.40 7.08 6.88
N LEU A 268 13.47 6.16 6.66
CA LEU A 268 12.28 6.40 5.84
C LEU A 268 11.47 7.58 6.40
N THR A 269 11.50 7.71 7.73
CA THR A 269 10.98 8.88 8.46
C THR A 269 11.68 10.17 8.06
N ASP A 270 13.00 10.22 8.04
CA ASP A 270 13.74 11.45 7.70
C ASP A 270 13.50 11.87 6.26
N TRP A 271 13.48 10.87 5.36
CA TRP A 271 13.15 11.09 3.95
C TRP A 271 11.72 11.65 3.81
N LYS A 272 10.73 11.04 4.47
CA LYS A 272 9.34 11.53 4.48
C LYS A 272 9.25 12.97 5.01
N ILE A 273 9.90 13.26 6.13
CA ILE A 273 9.90 14.60 6.73
C ILE A 273 10.46 15.65 5.75
N LYS A 274 11.55 15.32 5.05
CA LYS A 274 12.12 16.19 4.02
C LYS A 274 11.18 16.36 2.83
N ALA A 275 10.61 15.27 2.35
CA ALA A 275 9.70 15.27 1.21
C ALA A 275 8.41 16.07 1.49
N ASP A 276 7.81 15.91 2.67
CA ASP A 276 6.63 16.69 3.11
C ASP A 276 6.92 18.20 3.13
N LYS A 277 8.11 18.59 3.60
CA LYS A 277 8.55 20.00 3.58
C LYS A 277 8.71 20.51 2.15
N CYS A 278 9.34 19.74 1.26
CA CYS A 278 9.50 20.11 -0.14
C CYS A 278 8.15 20.24 -0.85
N ALA A 279 7.24 19.28 -0.71
CA ALA A 279 5.91 19.36 -1.31
C ALA A 279 5.09 20.55 -0.78
N LYS A 280 5.25 20.90 0.50
CA LYS A 280 4.68 22.12 1.07
C LYS A 280 5.23 23.37 0.38
N TYR A 281 6.54 23.47 0.22
CA TYR A 281 7.14 24.62 -0.47
C TYR A 281 6.70 24.68 -1.93
N GLN A 282 6.71 23.56 -2.65
CA GLN A 282 6.22 23.48 -4.04
C GLN A 282 4.79 24.04 -4.15
N LYS A 283 3.89 23.64 -3.25
CA LYS A 283 2.51 24.13 -3.24
C LYS A 283 2.37 25.61 -2.86
N LEU A 284 3.18 26.12 -1.93
CA LEU A 284 3.06 27.49 -1.43
C LEU A 284 3.74 28.52 -2.33
N SER A 285 4.89 28.19 -2.90
CA SER A 285 5.71 29.12 -3.68
C SER A 285 5.77 28.80 -5.17
N GLY A 286 5.22 27.67 -5.62
CA GLY A 286 5.32 27.22 -7.01
C GLY A 286 6.72 26.78 -7.42
N VAL A 287 7.64 26.62 -6.46
CA VAL A 287 9.02 26.19 -6.72
C VAL A 287 9.01 24.74 -7.18
N LYS A 288 9.65 24.48 -8.32
CA LYS A 288 9.84 23.12 -8.82
C LYS A 288 10.80 22.35 -7.94
N MET A 289 10.50 21.08 -7.70
CA MET A 289 11.29 20.20 -6.83
C MET A 289 12.04 19.16 -7.66
N ALA A 290 13.32 18.98 -7.33
CA ALA A 290 14.15 17.92 -7.89
C ALA A 290 14.56 16.96 -6.77
N CYS A 291 14.48 15.66 -7.04
CA CYS A 291 15.04 14.63 -6.17
C CYS A 291 16.29 14.03 -6.81
N LEU A 292 17.36 13.97 -6.02
CA LEU A 292 18.63 13.36 -6.40
C LEU A 292 18.90 12.19 -5.46
N SER A 293 19.22 11.03 -6.03
CA SER A 293 19.49 9.81 -5.28
C SER A 293 20.79 9.17 -5.76
N THR A 294 21.47 8.48 -4.85
CA THR A 294 22.67 7.69 -5.14
C THR A 294 22.44 6.20 -4.88
N PRO A 295 21.57 5.54 -5.68
CA PRO A 295 21.24 4.13 -5.45
C PRO A 295 22.42 3.23 -5.83
N ASN A 296 22.65 2.21 -5.00
CA ASN A 296 23.61 1.13 -5.24
C ASN A 296 22.94 -0.14 -5.77
N THR A 297 21.60 -0.21 -5.73
CA THR A 297 20.81 -1.34 -6.21
C THR A 297 19.58 -0.88 -7.00
N ASN A 298 19.00 -1.78 -7.80
CA ASN A 298 17.75 -1.53 -8.53
C ASN A 298 16.59 -1.22 -7.57
N ASP A 299 16.52 -1.91 -6.43
CA ASP A 299 15.49 -1.68 -5.41
C ASP A 299 15.59 -0.25 -4.85
N GLN A 300 16.80 0.21 -4.54
CA GLN A 300 17.05 1.58 -4.05
C GLN A 300 16.70 2.63 -5.09
N PHE A 301 17.05 2.39 -6.36
CA PHE A 301 16.64 3.26 -7.47
C PHE A 301 15.12 3.37 -7.54
N THR A 302 14.45 2.23 -7.57
CA THR A 302 13.00 2.17 -7.79
C THR A 302 12.24 2.81 -6.64
N GLN A 303 12.70 2.63 -5.40
CA GLN A 303 12.12 3.31 -4.23
C GLN A 303 12.34 4.82 -4.27
N ALA A 304 13.53 5.29 -4.64
CA ALA A 304 13.81 6.71 -4.74
C ALA A 304 12.97 7.38 -5.85
N TRP A 305 12.86 6.71 -7.00
CA TRP A 305 12.00 7.16 -8.09
C TRP A 305 10.53 7.18 -7.66
N PHE A 306 10.03 6.08 -7.07
CA PHE A 306 8.65 5.95 -6.64
C PHE A 306 8.29 7.00 -5.59
N GLY A 307 9.17 7.20 -4.60
CA GLY A 307 9.03 8.28 -3.64
C GLY A 307 8.94 9.66 -4.30
N THR A 308 9.78 9.93 -5.29
CA THR A 308 9.74 11.20 -6.04
C THR A 308 8.39 11.39 -6.75
N ALA A 309 7.89 10.32 -7.38
CA ALA A 309 6.61 10.35 -8.08
C ALA A 309 5.41 10.48 -7.12
N MET A 310 5.44 9.82 -5.96
CA MET A 310 4.40 9.93 -4.91
C MET A 310 4.20 11.38 -4.43
N TYR A 311 5.28 12.15 -4.34
CA TYR A 311 5.23 13.56 -3.92
C TYR A 311 5.03 14.53 -5.09
N ASN A 312 4.90 14.02 -6.31
CA ASN A 312 4.75 14.83 -7.52
C ASN A 312 5.86 15.88 -7.68
N PHE A 313 7.11 15.49 -7.39
CA PHE A 313 8.27 16.32 -7.67
C PHE A 313 8.56 16.35 -9.18
N ASP A 314 8.98 17.51 -9.65
CA ASP A 314 9.12 17.83 -11.08
C ASP A 314 10.27 17.08 -11.75
N TYR A 315 11.34 16.79 -11.01
CA TYR A 315 12.56 16.20 -11.57
C TYR A 315 13.10 15.07 -10.68
N PHE A 316 13.67 14.06 -11.31
CA PHE A 316 14.38 12.96 -10.65
C PHE A 316 15.71 12.69 -11.35
N GLN A 317 16.75 12.48 -10.56
CA GLN A 317 18.01 11.93 -11.04
C GLN A 317 18.50 10.86 -10.07
N ALA A 318 18.93 9.73 -10.64
CA ALA A 318 19.79 8.78 -9.96
C ALA A 318 21.21 8.94 -10.51
N THR A 319 22.22 8.81 -9.67
CA THR A 319 23.64 8.91 -10.05
C THR A 319 24.51 8.16 -9.03
N GLU A 320 25.78 7.98 -9.31
CA GLU A 320 26.79 7.49 -8.40
C GLU A 320 27.23 8.55 -7.39
N ILE A 321 27.87 8.14 -6.29
CA ILE A 321 28.27 9.04 -5.20
C ILE A 321 29.24 10.17 -5.62
N THR A 322 29.95 9.98 -6.73
CA THR A 322 30.88 10.98 -7.29
C THR A 322 30.23 11.90 -8.32
N TYR A 323 28.93 11.77 -8.60
CA TYR A 323 28.21 12.63 -9.55
C TYR A 323 28.93 12.74 -10.91
N SER A 324 29.42 11.60 -11.40
CA SER A 324 30.17 11.50 -12.67
C SER A 324 31.52 12.21 -12.71
N SER A 325 31.95 12.84 -11.61
CA SER A 325 33.16 13.67 -11.57
C SER A 325 34.46 12.88 -11.77
N SER A 326 34.41 11.56 -11.60
CA SER A 326 35.58 10.68 -11.61
C SER A 326 35.63 9.71 -12.80
N ASN A 327 34.58 9.66 -13.62
CA ASN A 327 34.40 8.60 -14.63
C ASN A 327 33.72 9.07 -15.93
N ASN A 328 33.30 10.34 -16.03
CA ASN A 328 32.54 10.88 -17.16
C ASN A 328 31.31 10.04 -17.57
N THR A 329 30.66 9.42 -16.58
CA THR A 329 29.56 8.48 -16.80
C THR A 329 28.26 9.03 -16.23
N LEU A 330 27.29 9.40 -17.08
CA LEU A 330 26.00 9.90 -16.61
C LEU A 330 25.02 8.74 -16.47
N ALA A 331 24.42 8.58 -15.30
CA ALA A 331 23.29 7.67 -15.14
C ALA A 331 22.06 8.23 -15.86
N PHE A 332 21.47 7.42 -16.74
CA PHE A 332 20.26 7.76 -17.47
C PHE A 332 19.26 6.62 -17.34
N THR A 333 18.10 6.95 -16.76
CA THR A 333 17.01 6.01 -16.58
C THR A 333 15.80 6.56 -17.32
N PRO A 334 15.33 5.91 -18.41
CA PRO A 334 14.13 6.37 -19.11
C PRO A 334 12.96 6.42 -18.13
N ASN A 335 12.07 7.40 -18.30
CA ASN A 335 10.93 7.59 -17.41
C ASN A 335 10.10 6.29 -17.34
N PRO A 336 10.05 5.62 -16.17
CA PRO A 336 9.39 4.31 -16.04
C PRO A 336 7.86 4.43 -15.99
N SER A 337 7.29 5.64 -16.00
CA SER A 337 5.84 5.87 -15.87
C SER A 337 4.98 5.17 -16.92
N SER A 338 5.51 4.86 -18.11
CA SER A 338 4.80 4.12 -19.17
C SER A 338 5.15 2.63 -19.24
N SER A 339 6.13 2.16 -18.47
CA SER A 339 6.76 0.85 -18.71
C SER A 339 7.38 0.25 -17.44
N TYR A 340 6.70 0.44 -16.31
CA TYR A 340 7.08 -0.06 -15.01
C TYR A 340 7.31 -1.59 -15.03
N GLY A 341 8.55 -2.03 -14.83
CA GLY A 341 8.93 -3.44 -14.87
C GLY A 341 9.36 -3.99 -16.24
N SER A 342 9.48 -3.15 -17.29
CA SER A 342 10.04 -3.58 -18.58
C SER A 342 11.57 -3.59 -18.56
N PHE A 343 12.17 -4.71 -19.00
CA PHE A 343 13.60 -4.86 -19.21
C PHE A 343 13.96 -4.49 -20.66
N TRP A 344 14.97 -3.65 -20.86
CA TRP A 344 15.65 -3.52 -22.16
C TRP A 344 17.12 -3.85 -21.99
N GLN A 345 17.79 -4.40 -23.01
CA GLN A 345 19.11 -5.03 -22.84
C GLN A 345 20.26 -4.02 -23.03
N SER A 346 20.18 -3.16 -24.05
CA SER A 346 21.06 -2.00 -24.31
C SER A 346 20.79 -1.44 -25.70
N ASP A 347 20.81 -0.11 -25.86
CA ASP A 347 20.64 0.56 -27.16
C ASP A 347 21.83 1.48 -27.46
N LEU A 348 22.26 1.50 -28.73
CA LEU A 348 23.05 2.58 -29.31
C LEU A 348 22.11 3.70 -29.74
N ILE A 349 22.33 4.92 -29.26
CA ILE A 349 21.44 6.07 -29.53
C ILE A 349 21.91 6.88 -30.75
N SER A 350 23.06 6.57 -31.36
CA SER A 350 23.50 7.19 -32.61
C SER A 350 24.38 6.28 -33.47
N SER A 351 24.24 6.42 -34.79
CA SER A 351 25.18 5.90 -35.80
C SER A 351 25.60 7.06 -36.71
N ASN A 352 26.74 7.70 -36.43
CA ASN A 352 27.50 8.38 -37.47
C ASN A 352 29.02 8.23 -37.23
N ALA A 353 29.77 8.02 -38.31
CA ALA A 353 30.96 7.19 -38.40
C ALA A 353 32.27 7.80 -37.86
N THR A 354 32.23 8.91 -37.12
CA THR A 354 33.44 9.65 -36.74
C THR A 354 33.37 10.25 -35.33
N ILE A 355 33.17 9.40 -34.30
CA ILE A 355 33.56 9.60 -32.87
C ILE A 355 32.41 9.75 -31.84
N ASN A 356 31.15 9.97 -32.22
CA ASN A 356 30.11 10.31 -31.22
C ASN A 356 29.12 9.16 -30.95
N SER A 357 29.59 8.14 -30.22
CA SER A 357 28.75 7.01 -29.81
C SER A 357 28.23 7.20 -28.39
N PHE A 358 26.92 7.43 -28.26
CA PHE A 358 26.24 7.29 -26.97
C PHE A 358 25.69 5.88 -26.86
N SER A 359 26.04 5.19 -25.77
CA SER A 359 25.44 3.90 -25.45
C SER A 359 24.67 4.02 -24.15
N ARG A 360 23.43 3.51 -24.14
CA ARG A 360 22.67 3.32 -22.91
C ARG A 360 22.49 1.84 -22.63
N SER A 361 22.52 1.44 -21.36
CA SER A 361 22.20 0.07 -20.96
C SER A 361 21.14 0.01 -19.88
N THR A 362 20.13 -0.77 -20.20
CA THR A 362 19.22 -1.52 -19.32
C THR A 362 19.79 -1.93 -17.97
N LYS A 363 20.85 -2.71 -18.08
CA LYS A 363 21.42 -3.50 -17.00
C LYS A 363 22.25 -2.64 -16.06
N SER A 364 22.85 -1.58 -16.58
CA SER A 364 23.73 -0.70 -15.80
C SER A 364 23.14 0.68 -15.51
N TRP A 365 22.03 1.07 -16.14
CA TRP A 365 21.44 2.41 -16.03
C TRP A 365 22.37 3.54 -16.48
N ILE A 366 23.39 3.19 -17.25
CA ILE A 366 24.46 4.10 -17.65
C ILE A 366 24.19 4.58 -19.07
N LEU A 367 24.26 5.90 -19.27
CA LEU A 367 24.56 6.54 -20.54
C LEU A 367 26.06 6.84 -20.59
N LYS A 368 26.79 6.16 -21.48
CA LYS A 368 28.17 6.53 -21.78
C LYS A 368 28.15 7.64 -22.81
N ILE A 369 28.70 8.78 -22.43
CA ILE A 369 28.91 9.93 -23.31
C ILE A 369 30.38 9.88 -23.73
N ALA A 370 30.66 9.78 -25.03
CA ALA A 370 32.01 10.00 -25.53
C ALA A 370 32.31 11.50 -25.47
N GLY A 371 33.27 11.90 -24.64
CA GLY A 371 33.79 13.26 -24.55
C GLY A 371 35.26 13.25 -24.17
N ASP A 372 36.04 14.16 -24.73
CA ASP A 372 37.49 14.28 -24.49
C ASP A 372 37.84 14.94 -23.13
N GLY A 373 36.82 15.35 -22.37
CA GLY A 373 36.98 16.04 -21.09
C GLY A 373 37.68 17.40 -21.16
N ALA A 374 38.02 17.89 -22.36
CA ALA A 374 38.85 19.07 -22.56
C ALA A 374 38.11 20.24 -23.23
N SER A 375 37.01 19.98 -23.95
CA SER A 375 36.52 20.96 -24.93
C SER A 375 35.05 21.41 -24.83
N TRP A 376 34.20 20.88 -23.94
CA TRP A 376 32.76 21.24 -23.96
C TRP A 376 32.15 21.54 -22.59
N SER A 377 31.73 22.79 -22.43
CA SER A 377 30.72 23.27 -21.48
C SER A 377 29.36 22.60 -21.70
N TYR A 378 28.59 22.42 -20.62
CA TYR A 378 27.20 21.92 -20.51
C TYR A 378 26.49 21.64 -21.84
N GLY A 379 26.54 20.39 -22.30
CA GLY A 379 25.78 19.94 -23.47
C GLY A 379 24.29 19.79 -23.14
N THR A 380 23.43 20.38 -23.98
CA THR A 380 21.97 20.17 -23.94
C THR A 380 21.60 18.89 -24.69
N PHE A 381 20.92 17.97 -24.02
CA PHE A 381 20.24 16.83 -24.63
C PHE A 381 18.77 17.19 -24.86
N THR A 382 18.30 17.11 -26.11
CA THR A 382 16.88 17.20 -26.45
C THR A 382 16.36 15.78 -26.67
N ALA A 383 15.49 15.29 -25.79
CA ALA A 383 14.82 14.03 -26.01
C ALA A 383 13.84 14.17 -27.19
N ASN A 384 14.04 13.41 -28.27
CA ASN A 384 12.96 13.21 -29.24
C ASN A 384 11.88 12.37 -28.55
N GLY A 385 10.64 12.88 -28.59
CA GLY A 385 9.49 12.44 -27.80
C GLY A 385 8.98 11.04 -28.09
#